data_AF-A0A1S2LZ83-F1
#
_entry.id   AF-A0A1S2LZ83-F1
#
_cell.length_a   1.000
_cell.length_b   1.000
_cell.length_c   1.000
_cell.angle_alpha   90.00
_cell.angle_beta   90.00
_cell.angle_gamma   90.00
#
_symmetry.space_group_name_H-M   'P 1'
#
loop_
_entity.id
_entity.type
_entity.pdbx_description
1 polymer ?
#
loop_
_entity_poly.entity_id
_entity_poly.type
_entity_poly.pdbx_seq_one_letter_code
_entity_poly.pdbx_strand_id
1 'polypeptide(L)'
;MAILKRDEYQCRECRRYGKATQADMVHHVYPMETHPKLAFNNDNLISLCNRCHEKMHNRFDRGFTDKGKEWMDRLADKLIPPT
;
A
#
# COMPACT_ATOMS: atom_id res chain seq x y z
N MET A 1 8.21 -13.12 -0.38
CA MET A 1 8.44 -12.57 -1.74
C MET A 1 7.25 -12.68 -2.70
N ALA A 2 6.09 -13.24 -2.29
CA ALA A 2 4.93 -13.40 -3.19
C ALA A 2 4.39 -12.06 -3.73
N ILE A 3 4.29 -11.02 -2.89
CA ILE A 3 3.75 -9.71 -3.29
C ILE A 3 4.65 -8.96 -4.27
N LEU A 4 5.96 -8.90 -4.00
CA LEU A 4 6.91 -8.30 -4.95
C LEU A 4 6.87 -9.01 -6.31
N LYS A 5 6.81 -10.34 -6.33
CA LYS A 5 6.69 -11.10 -7.58
C LYS A 5 5.35 -10.83 -8.30
N ARG A 6 4.22 -10.80 -7.58
CA ARG A 6 2.90 -10.42 -8.12
C ARG A 6 2.94 -9.05 -8.79
N ASP A 7 3.65 -8.12 -8.16
CA ASP A 7 3.77 -6.75 -8.60
C ASP A 7 4.90 -6.55 -9.63
N GLU A 8 5.49 -7.64 -10.14
CA GLU A 8 6.59 -7.63 -11.11
C GLU A 8 7.81 -6.84 -10.63
N TYR A 9 8.00 -6.79 -9.31
CA TYR A 9 9.02 -5.98 -8.61
C TYR A 9 8.92 -4.49 -8.92
N GLN A 10 7.75 -4.01 -9.35
CA GLN A 10 7.50 -2.61 -9.68
C GLN A 10 6.67 -1.91 -8.62
N CYS A 11 7.01 -0.65 -8.36
CA CYS A 11 6.23 0.26 -7.52
C CYS A 11 4.84 0.46 -8.13
N ARG A 12 3.82 -0.04 -7.44
CA ARG A 12 2.42 0.00 -7.90
C ARG A 12 1.90 1.42 -8.05
N GLU A 13 2.36 2.34 -7.20
CA GLU A 13 1.98 3.75 -7.30
C GLU A 13 2.60 4.45 -8.51
N CYS A 14 3.89 4.21 -8.78
CA CYS A 14 4.54 4.80 -9.96
C CYS A 14 3.96 4.25 -11.27
N ARG A 15 3.61 2.95 -11.30
CA ARG A 15 3.02 2.29 -12.47
C ARG A 15 1.69 2.91 -12.89
N ARG A 16 0.89 3.42 -11.95
CA ARG A 16 -0.36 4.14 -12.25
C ARG A 16 -0.18 5.37 -13.15
N TYR A 17 1.03 5.94 -13.15
CA TYR A 17 1.40 7.07 -14.00
C TYR A 17 2.32 6.67 -15.16
N GLY A 18 2.33 5.39 -15.54
CA GLY A 18 3.14 4.87 -16.64
C GLY A 18 4.65 4.80 -16.34
N LYS A 19 5.06 4.91 -15.07
CA LYS A 19 6.49 4.87 -14.68
C LYS A 19 6.89 3.47 -14.25
N ALA A 20 7.94 2.93 -14.89
CA ALA A 20 8.62 1.72 -14.45
C ALA A 20 9.66 2.08 -13.37
N THR A 21 9.30 1.89 -12.10
CA THR A 21 10.19 2.13 -10.96
C THR A 21 10.25 0.86 -10.12
N GLN A 22 11.44 0.40 -9.77
CA GLN A 22 11.62 -0.78 -8.92
C GLN A 22 10.99 -0.55 -7.54
N ALA A 23 10.33 -1.57 -6.99
CA ALA A 23 9.86 -1.57 -5.62
C ALA A 23 11.00 -1.96 -4.66
N ASP A 24 11.07 -1.26 -3.54
CA ASP A 24 12.05 -1.50 -2.49
C ASP A 24 11.46 -2.35 -1.35
N MET A 25 10.13 -2.28 -1.16
CA MET A 25 9.43 -2.90 -0.04
C MET A 25 7.97 -3.21 -0.35
N VAL A 26 7.36 -4.00 0.53
CA VAL A 26 5.92 -4.25 0.59
C VAL A 26 5.35 -3.42 1.73
N HIS A 27 4.25 -2.72 1.45
CA HIS A 27 3.58 -1.80 2.36
C HIS A 27 2.17 -2.30 2.69
N HIS A 28 1.79 -2.24 3.96
CA HIS A 28 0.42 -2.43 4.44
C HIS A 28 -0.38 -1.15 4.25
N VAL A 29 -1.40 -1.17 3.39
CA VAL A 29 -2.29 0.00 3.18
C VAL A 29 -3.07 0.31 4.43
N TYR A 30 -3.69 -0.72 5.02
CA TYR A 30 -4.23 -0.68 6.36
C TYR A 30 -3.20 -1.27 7.33
N PRO A 31 -2.67 -0.49 8.30
CA PRO A 31 -1.61 -0.90 9.21
C PRO A 31 -2.00 -2.11 10.04
N MET A 32 -1.01 -2.94 10.34
CA MET A 32 -1.19 -4.14 11.15
C MET A 32 -1.64 -3.82 12.59
N GLU A 33 -1.19 -2.69 13.15
CA GLU A 33 -1.51 -2.30 14.54
C GLU A 33 -2.99 -1.98 14.73
N THR A 34 -3.62 -1.38 13.71
CA THR A 34 -5.04 -0.99 13.75
C THR A 34 -5.95 -1.99 13.06
N HIS A 35 -5.43 -2.76 12.09
CA HIS A 35 -6.18 -3.73 11.30
C HIS A 35 -5.45 -5.09 11.25
N PRO A 36 -5.24 -5.75 12.41
CA PRO A 36 -4.45 -6.99 12.48
C PRO A 36 -5.02 -8.13 11.62
N LYS A 37 -6.35 -8.15 11.41
CA LYS A 37 -7.02 -9.12 10.54
C LYS A 37 -6.61 -8.99 9.06
N LEU A 38 -6.12 -7.83 8.63
CA LEU A 38 -5.68 -7.57 7.27
C LEU A 38 -4.16 -7.72 7.08
N ALA A 39 -3.40 -8.04 8.15
CA ALA A 39 -1.94 -8.04 8.13
C ALA A 39 -1.32 -8.98 7.08
N PHE A 40 -1.99 -10.11 6.82
CA PHE A 40 -1.56 -11.12 5.85
C PHE A 40 -2.51 -11.23 4.65
N ASN A 41 -3.48 -10.32 4.53
CA ASN A 41 -4.32 -10.27 3.35
C ASN A 41 -3.51 -9.67 2.19
N ASN A 42 -3.25 -10.44 1.15
CA ASN A 42 -2.47 -10.00 -0.01
C ASN A 42 -3.05 -8.75 -0.69
N ASP A 43 -4.36 -8.54 -0.59
CA ASP A 43 -5.02 -7.35 -1.14
C ASP A 43 -4.75 -6.09 -0.33
N ASN A 44 -4.37 -6.21 0.93
CA ASN A 44 -3.91 -5.12 1.79
C ASN A 44 -2.41 -4.80 1.61
N LEU A 45 -1.68 -5.58 0.81
CA LEU A 45 -0.24 -5.46 0.62
C LEU A 45 0.08 -4.96 -0.79
N ILE A 46 0.93 -3.93 -0.88
CA ILE A 46 1.33 -3.31 -2.15
C ILE A 46 2.84 -3.07 -2.18
N SER A 47 3.47 -3.35 -3.33
CA SER A 47 4.89 -3.06 -3.53
C SER A 47 5.12 -1.58 -3.88
N LEU A 48 6.02 -0.92 -3.15
CA LEU A 48 6.35 0.50 -3.31
C LEU A 48 7.86 0.74 -3.38
N CYS A 49 8.27 1.78 -4.09
CA CYS A 49 9.59 2.38 -3.90
C CYS A 49 9.60 3.25 -2.63
N ASN A 50 10.78 3.49 -2.05
CA ASN A 50 10.90 4.22 -0.79
C ASN A 50 10.24 5.61 -0.84
N ARG A 51 10.43 6.35 -1.95
CA ARG A 51 9.81 7.66 -2.17
C ARG A 51 8.28 7.62 -2.13
N CYS A 52 7.66 6.55 -2.65
CA CYS A 52 6.20 6.40 -2.62
C CYS A 52 5.74 5.89 -1.25
N HIS A 53 6.52 5.02 -0.60
CA HIS A 53 6.24 4.55 0.75
C HIS A 53 6.20 5.70 1.77
N GLU A 54 7.21 6.58 1.75
CA GLU A 54 7.27 7.76 2.62
C GLU A 54 6.08 8.71 2.42
N LYS A 55 5.49 8.73 1.22
CA LYS A 55 4.32 9.56 0.93
C LYS A 55 3.03 9.01 1.53
N MET A 56 2.99 7.76 1.99
CA MET A 56 1.77 7.20 2.60
C MET A 56 1.59 7.62 4.06
N HIS A 57 2.69 7.93 4.74
CA HIS A 57 2.72 8.21 6.18
C HIS A 57 3.04 9.67 6.46
N ASN A 58 2.42 10.23 7.48
CA ASN A 58 2.86 11.51 8.04
C ASN A 58 4.21 11.33 8.74
N ARG A 59 5.08 12.33 8.65
CA ARG A 59 6.43 12.26 9.26
C ARG A 59 6.41 12.45 10.78
N PHE A 60 5.37 13.08 11.31
CA PHE A 60 5.30 13.54 12.70
C PHE A 60 4.24 12.82 13.53
N ASP A 61 3.34 12.06 12.90
CA ASP A 61 2.35 11.23 13.57
C ASP A 61 2.24 9.86 12.88
N ARG A 62 1.57 8.90 13.52
CA ARG A 62 1.30 7.57 12.94
C ARG A 62 0.09 7.58 11.99
N GLY A 63 -0.33 8.75 11.55
CA GLY A 63 -1.45 8.95 10.65
C GLY A 63 -1.06 8.87 9.18
N PHE A 64 -2.09 8.85 8.35
CA PHE A 64 -1.95 8.80 6.89
C PHE A 64 -1.95 10.20 6.31
N THR A 65 -1.14 10.39 5.28
CA THR A 65 -1.31 11.51 4.36
C THR A 65 -2.59 11.31 3.54
N ASP A 66 -2.99 12.32 2.77
CA ASP A 66 -4.06 12.17 1.77
C ASP A 66 -3.76 11.07 0.76
N LYS A 67 -2.47 10.79 0.51
CA LYS A 67 -2.04 9.73 -0.39
C LYS A 67 -2.27 8.33 0.19
N GLY A 68 -2.00 8.16 1.49
CA GLY A 68 -2.31 6.93 2.20
C GLY A 68 -3.81 6.67 2.21
N LYS A 69 -4.62 7.70 2.51
CA LYS A 69 -6.09 7.62 2.47
C LYS A 69 -6.61 7.28 1.07
N GLU A 70 -6.05 7.88 0.01
CA GLU A 70 -6.41 7.56 -1.37
C GLU A 70 -6.24 6.05 -1.66
N TRP A 71 -5.20 5.41 -1.13
CA TRP A 71 -4.99 3.97 -1.28
C TRP A 71 -5.94 3.14 -0.43
N MET A 72 -6.29 3.59 0.77
CA MET A 72 -7.30 2.95 1.61
C MET A 72 -8.65 2.93 0.88
N ASP A 73 -9.11 4.09 0.38
CA ASP A 73 -10.37 4.22 -0.34
C ASP A 73 -10.43 3.32 -1.59
N ARG A 74 -9.31 3.20 -2.33
CA ARG A 74 -9.21 2.32 -3.51
C ARG A 74 -9.40 0.85 -3.20
N LEU A 75 -9.11 0.43 -1.97
CA LEU A 75 -9.17 -0.97 -1.55
C LEU A 75 -10.37 -1.24 -0.64
N ALA A 76 -11.12 -0.21 -0.24
CA ALA A 76 -12.21 -0.30 0.71
C ALA A 76 -13.24 -1.36 0.29
N ASP A 77 -13.75 -1.30 -0.94
CA ASP A 77 -14.75 -2.26 -1.44
C ASP A 77 -14.26 -3.72 -1.42
N LYS A 78 -12.95 -3.91 -1.58
CA LYS A 78 -12.33 -5.24 -1.62
C LYS A 78 -12.04 -5.79 -0.22
N LEU A 79 -11.65 -4.92 0.71
CA LEU A 79 -11.16 -5.30 2.04
C LEU A 79 -12.22 -5.18 3.14
N ILE A 80 -13.20 -4.31 2.93
CA ILE A 80 -14.27 -3.97 3.86
C ILE A 80 -15.59 -4.06 3.08
N PRO A 81 -16.03 -5.27 2.71
CA PRO A 81 -17.27 -5.42 1.95
C PRO A 81 -18.45 -4.89 2.79
N PRO A 82 -19.45 -4.24 2.17
CA PRO A 82 -20.67 -3.87 2.86
C PRO A 82 -21.34 -5.13 3.43
N THR A 83 -21.88 -5.00 4.64
CA THR A 83 -22.69 -6.03 5.31
C THR A 83 -23.99 -6.30 4.57
#